data_AF-A0A7S3WJ23-F1
#
_entry.id   AF-A0A7S3WJ23-F1
#
_cell.length_a   1.000
_cell.length_b   1.000
_cell.length_c   1.000
_cell.angle_alpha   90.00
_cell.angle_beta   90.00
_cell.angle_gamma   90.00
#
_symmetry.space_group_name_H-M   'P 1'
#
loop_
_entity.id
_entity.type
_entity.pdbx_description
1 polymer ?
#
loop_
_entity_poly.entity_id
_entity_poly.type
_entity_poly.pdbx_seq_one_letter_code
_entity_poly.pdbx_strand_id
1 'polypeptide(L)'
;SSEEIGAAAVKEVASGGAVVVASPSTARGLDIPGLGLVVILGIPASADGLLHLAGRTARQGASGHVVLIATEEECKAKLPLLSSQLGRNLCEDTHHVSERNDAWVNVWRVHQQVTQAQ
;
A
#
# COMPACT_ATOMS: atom_id res chain seq x y z
N SER A 1 -21.53 -16.27 0.32
CA SER A 1 -21.48 -16.58 1.76
C SER A 1 -20.27 -15.87 2.33
N SER A 2 -20.47 -15.15 3.42
CA SER A 2 -19.58 -14.10 3.95
C SER A 2 -18.37 -14.63 4.74
N GLU A 3 -17.79 -15.77 4.33
CA GLU A 3 -16.92 -16.58 5.21
C GLU A 3 -15.44 -16.71 4.76
N GLU A 4 -15.00 -16.03 3.69
CA GLU A 4 -13.62 -16.21 3.16
C GLU A 4 -12.67 -15.00 3.31
N ILE A 5 -13.07 -13.90 3.98
CA ILE A 5 -12.21 -12.71 4.12
C ILE A 5 -11.49 -12.67 5.49
N GLY A 6 -11.21 -13.83 6.07
CA GLY A 6 -10.54 -13.97 7.37
C GLY A 6 -9.03 -14.16 7.29
N ALA A 7 -8.51 -14.63 6.15
CA ALA A 7 -7.13 -15.13 6.07
C ALA A 7 -6.17 -14.07 5.49
N ALA A 8 -5.02 -13.91 6.14
CA ALA A 8 -3.85 -13.33 5.50
C ALA A 8 -3.28 -14.39 4.56
N ALA A 9 -3.15 -14.07 3.27
CA ALA A 9 -2.47 -14.92 2.30
C ALA A 9 -1.03 -14.44 2.15
N VAL A 10 -0.08 -15.33 2.47
CA VAL A 10 1.36 -15.10 2.27
C VAL A 10 1.79 -15.84 1.01
N LYS A 11 2.46 -15.16 0.10
CA LYS A 11 3.04 -15.76 -1.10
C LYS A 11 4.49 -15.34 -1.24
N GLU A 12 5.39 -16.31 -1.33
CA GLU A 12 6.78 -16.07 -1.73
C GLU A 12 6.82 -15.68 -3.21
N VAL A 13 7.65 -14.68 -3.51
CA VAL A 13 7.89 -14.17 -4.85
C VAL A 13 9.22 -14.73 -5.33
N ALA A 14 9.29 -15.15 -6.60
CA ALA A 14 10.45 -15.83 -7.17
C ALA A 14 11.78 -15.06 -7.05
N SER A 15 11.73 -13.74 -6.82
CA SER A 15 12.88 -12.86 -6.61
C SER A 15 13.40 -12.81 -5.16
N GLY A 16 12.93 -13.68 -4.26
CA GLY A 16 13.40 -13.75 -2.87
C GLY A 16 12.69 -12.81 -1.89
N GLY A 17 11.52 -12.28 -2.27
CA GLY A 17 10.64 -11.50 -1.39
C GLY A 17 9.37 -12.27 -0.99
N ALA A 18 8.56 -11.69 -0.10
CA ALA A 18 7.24 -12.20 0.23
C ALA A 18 6.19 -11.08 0.11
N VAL A 19 5.01 -11.43 -0.41
CA VAL A 19 3.84 -10.56 -0.43
C VAL A 19 2.81 -11.12 0.53
N VAL A 20 2.27 -10.25 1.39
CA VAL A 20 1.16 -10.59 2.27
C VAL A 20 -0.04 -9.74 1.91
N VAL A 21 -1.16 -10.40 1.63
CA VAL A 21 -2.45 -9.76 1.40
C VAL A 21 -3.35 -10.08 2.58
N ALA A 22 -3.87 -9.05 3.24
CA ALA A 22 -4.74 -9.18 4.40
C ALA A 22 -5.79 -8.08 4.42
N SER A 23 -6.94 -8.36 5.03
CA SER A 23 -7.90 -7.31 5.40
C SER A 23 -7.37 -6.47 6.56
N PRO A 24 -7.84 -5.21 6.75
CA PRO A 24 -7.36 -4.36 7.84
C PRO A 24 -7.50 -4.98 9.23
N SER A 25 -8.54 -5.81 9.45
CA SER A 25 -8.75 -6.54 10.70
C SER A 25 -7.69 -7.62 10.92
N THR A 26 -7.33 -8.37 9.87
CA THR A 26 -6.36 -9.48 9.94
C THR A 26 -4.91 -8.98 9.92
N ALA A 27 -4.65 -7.82 9.32
CA ALA A 27 -3.33 -7.18 9.34
C ALA A 27 -2.91 -6.68 10.75
N ARG A 28 -3.86 -6.54 11.68
CA ARG A 28 -3.56 -6.17 13.07
C ARG A 28 -2.81 -7.31 13.76
N GLY A 29 -1.66 -7.00 14.34
CA GLY A 29 -0.81 -7.98 15.02
C GLY A 29 0.13 -8.74 14.08
N LEU A 30 0.04 -8.53 12.77
CA LEU A 30 1.03 -9.02 11.84
C LEU A 30 2.34 -8.23 12.06
N ASP A 31 3.38 -8.95 12.46
CA ASP A 31 4.75 -8.44 12.57
C ASP A 31 5.59 -9.07 11.47
N ILE A 32 5.96 -8.26 10.47
CA ILE A 32 6.85 -8.67 9.39
C ILE A 32 8.15 -7.87 9.57
N PRO A 33 9.23 -8.51 10.04
CA PRO A 33 10.53 -7.89 10.11
C PRO A 33 10.99 -7.40 8.74
N GLY A 34 11.50 -6.17 8.67
CA GLY A 34 12.04 -5.61 7.43
C GLY A 34 11.00 -5.25 6.36
N LEU A 35 9.72 -5.07 6.72
CA LEU A 35 8.70 -4.65 5.76
C LEU A 35 9.00 -3.23 5.22
N GLY A 36 9.43 -3.14 3.97
CA GLY A 36 9.81 -1.87 3.32
C GLY A 36 8.68 -1.15 2.58
N LEU A 37 7.55 -1.82 2.33
CA LEU A 37 6.44 -1.29 1.55
C LEU A 37 5.09 -1.75 2.12
N VAL A 38 4.17 -0.80 2.27
CA VAL A 38 2.76 -1.03 2.57
C VAL A 38 1.93 -0.49 1.42
N VAL A 39 1.05 -1.32 0.84
CA VAL A 39 0.08 -0.90 -0.17
C VAL A 39 -1.31 -1.01 0.42
N ILE A 40 -2.06 0.08 0.41
CA ILE A 40 -3.44 0.15 0.90
C ILE A 40 -4.35 0.34 -0.33
N LEU A 41 -5.29 -0.59 -0.50
CA LEU A 41 -6.32 -0.48 -1.53
C LEU A 41 -7.49 0.34 -0.97
N GLY A 42 -7.76 1.48 -1.61
CA GLY A 42 -8.71 2.49 -1.18
C GLY A 42 -8.11 3.54 -0.24
N ILE A 43 -8.93 4.54 0.10
CA ILE A 43 -8.55 5.60 1.04
C ILE A 43 -9.14 5.29 2.43
N PRO A 44 -8.30 5.18 3.50
CA PRO A 44 -8.78 4.96 4.86
C PRO A 44 -9.80 6.02 5.32
N ALA A 45 -10.73 5.65 6.20
CA ALA A 45 -11.78 6.56 6.67
C ALA A 45 -11.26 7.63 7.65
N SER A 46 -10.08 7.45 8.24
CA SER A 46 -9.49 8.36 9.22
C SER A 46 -7.97 8.36 9.13
N ALA A 47 -7.36 9.48 9.56
CA ALA A 47 -5.92 9.60 9.73
C ALA A 47 -5.33 8.51 10.65
N ASP A 48 -6.01 8.22 11.76
CA ASP A 48 -5.59 7.18 12.70
C ASP A 48 -5.55 5.79 12.05
N GLY A 49 -6.57 5.45 11.25
CA GLY A 49 -6.59 4.20 10.47
C GLY A 49 -5.45 4.12 9.45
N LEU A 50 -5.15 5.23 8.76
CA LEU A 50 -4.00 5.31 7.86
C LEU A 50 -2.68 5.11 8.62
N LEU A 51 -2.47 5.80 9.74
CA LEU A 51 -1.25 5.69 10.55
C LEU A 51 -1.07 4.27 11.10
N HIS A 52 -2.14 3.60 11.52
CA HIS A 52 -2.08 2.21 11.99
C HIS A 52 -1.65 1.21 10.91
N LEU A 53 -2.08 1.41 9.66
CA LEU A 53 -1.68 0.58 8.52
C LEU A 53 -0.26 0.94 8.06
N ALA A 54 0.05 2.23 7.99
CA ALA A 54 1.38 2.75 7.64
C ALA A 54 2.46 2.29 8.63
N GLY A 55 2.14 2.20 9.93
CA GLY A 55 3.07 1.79 10.98
C GLY A 55 3.57 0.34 10.89
N ARG A 56 3.17 -0.43 9.86
CA ARG A 56 3.73 -1.75 9.56
C ARG A 56 5.13 -1.65 8.92
N THR A 57 5.45 -0.53 8.27
CA THR A 57 6.79 -0.25 7.72
C THR A 57 7.55 0.77 8.58
N ALA A 58 8.77 1.12 8.17
CA ALA A 58 9.63 2.11 8.80
C ALA A 58 9.87 1.89 10.32
N ARG A 59 9.88 0.63 10.75
CA ARG A 59 10.12 0.27 12.17
C ARG A 59 11.61 0.36 12.49
N GLN A 60 11.92 0.73 13.74
CA GLN A 60 13.30 0.79 14.26
C GLN A 60 14.24 1.73 13.49
N GLY A 61 13.71 2.84 12.95
CA GLY A 61 14.52 3.83 12.23
C GLY A 61 14.87 3.44 10.79
N ALA A 62 14.36 2.32 10.29
CA ALA A 62 14.46 1.97 8.87
C ALA A 62 13.57 2.88 8.02
N SER A 63 13.92 3.05 6.74
CA SER A 63 13.05 3.69 5.74
C SER A 63 11.89 2.76 5.35
N GLY A 64 10.76 3.35 4.99
CA GLY A 64 9.58 2.60 4.53
C GLY A 64 8.69 3.45 3.64
N HIS A 65 7.95 2.79 2.76
CA HIS A 65 7.02 3.44 1.83
C HIS A 65 5.58 2.99 2.09
N VAL A 66 4.65 3.93 1.93
CA VAL A 66 3.21 3.67 2.01
C VAL A 66 2.57 4.21 0.74
N VAL A 67 1.84 3.36 0.04
CA VAL A 67 1.17 3.69 -1.22
C VAL A 67 -0.33 3.48 -1.05
N LEU A 68 -1.12 4.48 -1.41
CA LEU A 68 -2.57 4.38 -1.52
C LEU A 68 -2.94 4.16 -2.99
N ILE A 69 -3.72 3.13 -3.27
CA ILE A 69 -4.28 2.88 -4.61
C ILE A 69 -5.78 3.00 -4.50
N ALA A 70 -6.35 4.06 -5.06
CA ALA A 70 -7.78 4.36 -4.97
C ALA A 70 -8.31 4.93 -6.28
N THR A 71 -9.63 4.97 -6.42
CA THR A 71 -10.25 5.63 -7.57
C THR A 71 -10.11 7.14 -7.45
N GLU A 72 -10.22 7.86 -8.58
CA GLU A 72 -10.23 9.32 -8.57
C GLU A 72 -11.37 9.89 -7.71
N GLU A 73 -12.53 9.23 -7.72
CA GLU A 73 -13.69 9.61 -6.90
C GLU A 73 -13.38 9.50 -5.40
N GLU A 74 -12.77 8.38 -4.97
CA GLU A 74 -12.36 8.19 -3.57
C GLU A 74 -11.32 9.22 -3.15
N CYS A 75 -10.34 9.52 -4.02
CA CYS A 75 -9.34 10.53 -3.78
C CYS A 75 -9.98 11.91 -3.55
N LYS A 76 -10.85 12.36 -4.46
CA LYS A 76 -11.57 13.64 -4.34
C LYS A 76 -12.41 13.71 -3.07
N ALA A 77 -13.10 12.63 -2.72
CA ALA A 77 -14.01 12.61 -1.59
C ALA A 77 -13.29 12.59 -0.23
N LYS A 78 -12.16 11.88 -0.11
CA LYS A 78 -11.57 11.52 1.19
C LYS A 78 -10.19 12.12 1.47
N LEU A 79 -9.35 12.34 0.45
CA LEU A 79 -8.00 12.88 0.66
C LEU A 79 -7.96 14.27 1.30
N PRO A 80 -8.87 15.23 0.98
CA PRO A 80 -8.83 16.54 1.62
C PRO A 80 -9.00 16.47 3.14
N LEU A 81 -9.91 15.61 3.61
CA LEU A 81 -10.16 15.41 5.04
C LEU A 81 -8.94 14.79 5.72
N LEU A 82 -8.38 13.72 5.15
CA LEU A 82 -7.17 13.07 5.64
C LEU A 82 -5.97 14.02 5.69
N SER A 83 -5.79 14.81 4.64
CA SER A 83 -4.72 15.81 4.54
C SER A 83 -4.82 16.84 5.66
N SER A 84 -6.04 17.34 5.92
CA SER A 84 -6.32 18.25 7.03
C SER A 84 -6.03 17.62 8.39
N GLN A 85 -6.48 16.38 8.62
CA GLN A 85 -6.26 15.67 9.87
C GLN A 85 -4.77 15.38 10.15
N LEU A 86 -3.97 15.18 9.11
CA LEU A 86 -2.54 14.89 9.23
C LEU A 86 -1.65 16.14 9.18
N GLY A 87 -2.22 17.31 8.86
CA GLY A 87 -1.45 18.53 8.62
C GLY A 87 -0.46 18.38 7.46
N ARG A 88 -0.78 17.56 6.46
CA ARG A 88 0.07 17.31 5.28
C ARG A 88 -0.76 17.26 4.02
N ASN A 89 -0.22 17.76 2.91
CA ASN A 89 -0.88 17.70 1.62
C ASN A 89 -0.63 16.34 0.96
N LEU A 90 -1.57 15.41 1.07
CA LEU A 90 -1.44 14.09 0.43
C LEU A 90 -1.65 14.14 -1.09
N CYS A 91 -2.14 15.27 -1.63
CA CYS A 91 -2.36 15.44 -3.06
C CYS A 91 -1.07 15.75 -3.83
N GLU A 92 0.00 16.21 -3.15
CA GLU A 92 1.26 16.61 -3.79
C GLU A 92 1.94 15.46 -4.55
N ASP A 93 1.82 14.23 -4.04
CA ASP A 93 2.42 13.03 -4.65
C ASP A 93 1.37 12.11 -5.32
N THR A 94 0.22 12.66 -5.71
CA THR A 94 -0.83 11.87 -6.38
C THR A 94 -0.53 11.70 -7.87
N HIS A 95 -0.30 10.46 -8.29
CA HIS A 95 -0.16 10.10 -9.70
C HIS A 95 -1.48 9.53 -10.23
N HIS A 96 -2.19 10.30 -11.06
CA HIS A 96 -3.37 9.79 -11.75
C HIS A 96 -2.95 8.91 -12.94
N VAL A 97 -3.49 7.70 -13.01
CA VAL A 97 -3.27 6.78 -14.13
C VAL A 97 -4.62 6.50 -14.79
N SER A 98 -4.89 7.21 -15.88
CA SER A 98 -6.22 7.31 -16.52
C SER A 98 -6.66 6.08 -17.31
N GLU A 99 -5.74 5.17 -17.67
CA GLU A 99 -6.05 4.01 -18.50
C GLU A 99 -5.29 2.77 -18.03
N ARG A 100 -5.92 1.59 -18.06
CA ARG A 100 -5.24 0.27 -18.04
C ARG A 100 -4.49 0.06 -19.36
N ASN A 101 -3.59 0.97 -19.72
CA ASN A 101 -2.72 0.84 -20.88
C ASN A 101 -1.31 0.37 -20.44
N ASP A 102 -0.44 0.01 -21.38
CA ASP A 102 0.89 -0.61 -21.20
C ASP A 102 1.82 0.09 -20.16
N ALA A 103 1.52 1.35 -19.79
CA ALA A 103 2.16 2.06 -18.70
C ALA A 103 2.02 1.37 -17.33
N TRP A 104 0.87 0.72 -17.04
CA TRP A 104 0.68 -0.09 -15.83
C TRP A 104 1.61 -1.29 -15.77
N VAL A 105 1.87 -1.91 -16.93
CA VAL A 105 2.78 -3.06 -17.03
C VAL A 105 4.23 -2.59 -16.87
N ASN A 106 4.58 -1.38 -17.32
CA ASN A 106 5.93 -0.83 -17.18
C ASN A 106 6.32 -0.47 -15.74
N VAL A 107 5.38 -0.03 -14.89
CA VAL A 107 5.63 0.14 -13.45
C VAL A 107 6.06 -1.19 -12.80
N TRP A 108 5.53 -2.32 -13.30
CA TRP A 108 5.89 -3.66 -12.85
C TRP A 108 7.15 -4.23 -13.56
N ARG A 109 7.39 -3.84 -14.82
CA ARG A 109 8.50 -4.35 -15.65
C ARG A 109 9.86 -3.77 -15.26
N VAL A 110 9.91 -2.54 -14.77
CA VAL A 110 11.15 -1.96 -14.19
C VAL A 110 11.60 -2.75 -12.96
N HIS A 111 10.66 -3.33 -12.21
CA HIS A 111 10.99 -4.18 -11.04
C HIS A 111 11.61 -5.52 -11.46
N GLN A 112 11.16 -6.12 -12.58
CA GLN A 112 11.75 -7.36 -13.12
C GLN A 112 13.20 -7.17 -13.61
N GLN A 113 13.55 -5.97 -14.10
CA GLN A 113 14.91 -5.69 -14.60
C GLN A 113 15.95 -5.43 -13.50
N VAL A 114 15.52 -5.05 -12.28
CA VAL A 114 16.43 -4.90 -11.13
C VAL A 114 16.75 -6.26 -10.47
N THR A 115 15.91 -7.27 -10.66
CA THR A 115 16.14 -8.63 -10.12
C THR A 115 16.80 -9.62 -11.07
N GLN A 116 17.22 -9.19 -12.27
CA GLN A 116 18.05 -9.98 -13.20
C GLN A 116 19.41 -9.35 -13.52
N ALA A 117 19.82 -8.32 -12.77
CA ALA A 117 21.18 -7.82 -12.80
C ALA A 117 21.84 -8.05 -11.44
N GLN A 118 22.47 -9.24 -11.34
CA GLN A 118 23.39 -9.75 -10.31
C GLN A 118 22.77 -10.41 -9.06
#